data_AF-Q0PQG1-F1
#
_entry.id   AF-Q0PQG1-F1
#
_cell.length_a   1.000
_cell.length_b   1.000
_cell.length_c   1.000
_cell.angle_alpha   90.00
_cell.angle_beta   90.00
_cell.angle_gamma   90.00
#
_symmetry.space_group_name_H-M   'P 1'
#
loop_
_entity.id
_entity.type
_entity.pdbx_description
1 polymer ?
#
loop_
_entity_poly.entity_id
_entity_poly.type
_entity_poly.pdbx_seq_one_letter_code
_entity_poly.pdbx_strand_id
1 'polypeptide(L)'
;MRGGPVKDPDTIATAIRIGNPQSWDKAWTVQKESGGWFDECTDEEILAAQKLLAQTDGVFCEPASATSLAGALRRHQVGQNPRGQQGRLHPHWQRPEGSGRFV
;
A
#
# COMPACT_ATOMS: atom_id res chain seq x y z
N MET A 1 9.88 -3.44 -11.83
CA MET A 1 10.48 -2.10 -11.61
C MET A 1 11.35 -1.66 -12.80
N ARG A 2 11.25 -0.39 -13.19
CA ARG A 2 11.80 0.14 -14.46
C ARG A 2 13.28 0.58 -14.42
N GLY A 3 13.96 0.54 -13.27
CA GLY A 3 15.40 0.81 -13.16
C GLY A 3 15.85 2.28 -13.37
N GLY A 4 14.93 3.18 -13.71
CA GLY A 4 15.19 4.60 -13.92
C GLY A 4 13.89 5.38 -14.20
N PRO A 5 13.99 6.67 -14.58
CA PRO A 5 12.83 7.51 -14.86
C PRO A 5 11.94 6.96 -15.98
N VAL A 6 10.62 7.12 -15.81
CA VAL A 6 9.61 6.78 -16.81
C VAL A 6 9.14 8.07 -17.48
N LYS A 7 9.28 8.17 -18.81
CA LYS A 7 8.95 9.39 -19.55
C LYS A 7 7.45 9.71 -19.54
N ASP A 8 6.64 8.69 -19.80
CA ASP A 8 5.19 8.79 -19.96
C ASP A 8 4.51 7.91 -18.90
N PRO A 9 4.53 8.30 -17.61
CA PRO A 9 3.92 7.51 -16.55
C PRO A 9 2.39 7.53 -16.68
N ASP A 10 1.76 6.38 -16.52
CA ASP A 10 0.31 6.26 -16.58
C ASP A 10 -0.24 5.34 -15.49
N THR A 11 -1.37 5.73 -14.94
CA THR A 11 -2.14 5.03 -13.89
C THR A 11 -3.37 5.87 -13.54
N ILE A 12 -4.45 5.21 -13.12
CA ILE A 12 -5.60 5.91 -12.52
C ILE A 12 -5.25 6.61 -11.19
N ALA A 13 -4.18 6.18 -10.51
CA ALA A 13 -3.74 6.71 -9.22
C ALA A 13 -2.95 7.99 -9.41
N THR A 14 -3.66 9.05 -9.83
CA THR A 14 -3.06 10.31 -10.30
C THR A 14 -2.09 10.96 -9.32
N ALA A 15 -2.32 10.86 -8.01
CA ALA A 15 -1.42 11.41 -6.98
C ALA A 15 -0.02 10.75 -6.97
N ILE A 16 0.12 9.53 -7.50
CA ILE A 16 1.40 8.82 -7.66
C ILE A 16 1.78 8.60 -9.13
N ARG A 17 1.12 9.29 -10.08
CA ARG A 17 1.47 9.28 -11.51
C ARG A 17 2.72 10.12 -11.78
N ILE A 18 3.85 9.68 -11.23
CA ILE A 18 5.13 10.39 -11.22
C ILE A 18 6.20 9.50 -11.87
N GLY A 19 6.73 9.96 -13.00
CA GLY A 19 7.74 9.21 -13.76
C GLY A 19 9.18 9.44 -13.29
N ASN A 20 9.46 10.60 -12.67
CA ASN A 20 10.78 10.96 -12.15
C ASN A 20 10.68 11.56 -10.73
N PRO A 21 10.61 10.71 -9.68
CA PRO A 21 10.47 11.14 -8.30
C PRO A 21 11.61 12.04 -7.80
N GLN A 22 11.28 13.19 -7.22
CA GLN A 22 12.28 14.12 -6.68
C GLN A 22 13.14 13.52 -5.56
N SER A 23 12.57 12.60 -4.77
CA SER A 23 13.24 11.98 -3.63
C SER A 23 13.79 10.58 -3.94
N TRP A 24 14.12 10.29 -5.21
CA TRP A 24 14.57 8.97 -5.66
C TRP A 24 15.70 8.37 -4.80
N ASP A 25 16.80 9.10 -4.63
CA ASP A 25 17.95 8.61 -3.87
C ASP A 25 17.62 8.40 -2.40
N LYS A 26 16.83 9.31 -1.80
CA LYS A 26 16.38 9.20 -0.41
C LYS A 26 15.53 7.94 -0.21
N ALA A 27 14.64 7.64 -1.15
CA ALA A 27 13.79 6.46 -1.10
C ALA A 27 14.62 5.17 -1.14
N TRP A 28 15.62 5.10 -2.03
CA TRP A 28 16.54 3.95 -2.10
C TRP A 28 17.41 3.79 -0.85
N THR A 29 17.88 4.89 -0.25
CA THR A 29 18.62 4.83 1.01
C THR A 29 17.76 4.23 2.12
N VAL A 30 16.55 4.74 2.33
CA VAL A 30 15.63 4.23 3.37
C VAL A 30 15.22 2.78 3.11
N GLN A 31 15.02 2.39 1.85
CA GLN A 31 14.72 1.00 1.49
C GLN A 31 15.86 0.06 1.91
N LYS A 32 17.11 0.45 1.67
CA LYS A 32 18.29 -0.33 2.07
C LYS A 32 18.45 -0.40 3.59
N GLU A 33 18.36 0.75 4.26
CA GLU A 33 18.53 0.86 5.73
C GLU A 33 17.45 0.09 6.50
N SER A 34 16.20 0.12 6.02
CA SER A 34 15.08 -0.59 6.66
C SER A 34 15.03 -2.08 6.35
N GLY A 35 15.78 -2.57 5.35
CA GLY A 35 15.58 -3.90 4.78
C GLY A 35 14.20 -4.07 4.13
N GLY A 36 13.53 -2.95 3.83
CA GLY A 36 12.24 -2.90 3.18
C GLY A 36 12.33 -3.25 1.69
N TRP A 37 11.24 -3.00 0.98
CA TRP A 37 11.16 -3.28 -0.45
C TRP A 37 10.30 -2.23 -1.15
N PHE A 38 10.47 -2.15 -2.45
CA PHE A 38 9.50 -1.52 -3.32
C PHE A 38 8.82 -2.57 -4.17
N ASP A 39 7.61 -2.26 -4.61
CA ASP A 39 6.83 -3.13 -5.48
C ASP A 39 5.92 -2.30 -6.39
N GLU A 40 5.36 -2.91 -7.42
CA GLU A 40 4.48 -2.25 -8.40
C GLU A 40 3.07 -2.86 -8.37
N CYS A 41 2.02 -2.04 -8.31
CA CYS A 41 0.63 -2.51 -8.36
C CYS A 41 0.00 -2.11 -9.70
N THR A 42 -0.83 -2.98 -10.24
CA THR A 42 -1.70 -2.69 -11.39
C THR A 42 -2.89 -1.84 -10.95
N ASP A 43 -3.50 -1.12 -11.90
CA ASP A 43 -4.69 -0.30 -11.61
C ASP A 43 -5.87 -1.18 -11.15
N GLU A 44 -5.97 -2.41 -11.64
CA GLU A 44 -6.96 -3.39 -11.22
C GLU A 44 -6.78 -3.78 -9.73
N GLU A 45 -5.54 -4.03 -9.30
CA GLU A 45 -5.23 -4.33 -7.89
C GLU A 45 -5.54 -3.14 -6.98
N ILE A 46 -5.22 -1.93 -7.44
CA ILE A 46 -5.50 -0.68 -6.72
C ILE A 46 -7.02 -0.50 -6.52
N LEU A 47 -7.80 -0.64 -7.58
CA LEU A 47 -9.26 -0.53 -7.53
C LEU A 47 -9.89 -1.64 -6.67
N ALA A 48 -9.35 -2.86 -6.76
CA ALA A 48 -9.81 -3.97 -5.93
C ALA A 48 -9.59 -3.67 -4.43
N ALA A 49 -8.42 -3.15 -4.07
CA ALA A 49 -8.11 -2.77 -2.68
C ALA A 49 -8.96 -1.59 -2.19
N GLN A 50 -9.16 -0.57 -3.02
CA GLN A 50 -10.01 0.57 -2.71
C GLN A 50 -11.46 0.12 -2.44
N LYS A 51 -12.00 -0.71 -3.34
CA LYS A 51 -13.34 -1.29 -3.21
C LYS A 51 -13.46 -2.15 -1.96
N LEU A 52 -12.44 -2.96 -1.68
CA LEU A 52 -12.41 -3.81 -0.48
C LEU A 52 -12.53 -2.93 0.77
N LEU A 53 -11.67 -1.93 0.94
CA LEU A 53 -11.70 -1.02 2.10
C LEU A 53 -13.08 -0.36 2.31
N ALA A 54 -13.68 0.12 1.23
CA ALA A 54 -15.00 0.74 1.30
C ALA A 54 -16.08 -0.27 1.74
N GLN A 55 -16.00 -1.51 1.27
CA GLN A 55 -17.00 -2.55 1.55
C GLN A 55 -16.83 -3.18 2.94
N THR A 56 -15.60 -3.43 3.39
CA THR A 56 -15.31 -4.15 4.64
C THR A 56 -15.23 -3.21 5.83
N ASP A 57 -14.53 -2.08 5.67
CA ASP A 57 -14.16 -1.18 6.76
C ASP A 57 -14.91 0.16 6.73
N GLY A 58 -15.68 0.43 5.67
CA GLY A 58 -16.38 1.71 5.50
C GLY A 58 -15.45 2.86 5.11
N VAL A 59 -14.18 2.57 4.79
CA VAL A 59 -13.16 3.57 4.46
C VAL A 59 -13.08 3.74 2.95
N PHE A 60 -13.55 4.87 2.43
CA PHE A 60 -13.40 5.23 1.03
C PHE A 60 -12.24 6.21 0.84
N CYS A 61 -11.08 5.70 0.42
CA CYS A 61 -9.89 6.49 0.11
C CYS A 61 -9.70 6.67 -1.41
N GLU A 62 -8.81 7.57 -1.82
CA GLU A 62 -8.42 7.69 -3.24
C GLU A 62 -7.60 6.48 -3.74
N PRO A 63 -7.48 6.25 -5.06
CA PRO A 63 -6.72 5.11 -5.59
C PRO A 63 -5.25 5.06 -5.15
N ALA A 64 -4.56 6.20 -5.11
CA ALA A 64 -3.16 6.25 -4.66
C ALA A 64 -2.99 5.75 -3.21
N SER A 65 -3.91 6.10 -2.32
CA SER A 65 -3.91 5.63 -0.93
C SER A 65 -4.15 4.11 -0.85
N ALA A 66 -5.06 3.57 -1.67
CA ALA A 66 -5.37 2.14 -1.73
C ALA A 66 -4.19 1.27 -2.23
N THR A 67 -3.21 1.86 -2.90
CA THR A 67 -2.01 1.16 -3.42
C THR A 67 -1.21 0.49 -2.30
N SER A 68 -1.16 1.10 -1.12
CA SER A 68 -0.48 0.53 0.05
C SER A 68 -1.08 -0.82 0.48
N LEU A 69 -2.41 -0.92 0.47
CA LEU A 69 -3.12 -2.16 0.80
C LEU A 69 -3.03 -3.17 -0.34
N ALA A 70 -3.14 -2.73 -1.61
CA ALA A 70 -3.00 -3.60 -2.77
C ALA A 70 -1.68 -4.39 -2.73
N GLY A 71 -0.56 -3.68 -2.51
CA GLY A 71 0.76 -4.29 -2.38
C GLY A 71 0.86 -5.24 -1.19
N ALA A 72 0.30 -4.86 -0.04
CA ALA A 72 0.30 -5.71 1.16
C ALA A 72 -0.49 -7.03 0.94
N LEU A 73 -1.68 -6.95 0.34
CA LEU A 73 -2.52 -8.11 0.05
C LEU A 73 -1.85 -9.08 -0.93
N ARG A 74 -1.29 -8.58 -2.03
CA ARG A 74 -0.57 -9.43 -2.98
C ARG A 74 0.59 -10.13 -2.30
N ARG A 75 1.39 -9.39 -1.53
CA ARG A 75 2.56 -9.93 -0.83
C ARG A 75 2.17 -11.03 0.17
N HIS A 76 1.03 -10.86 0.85
CA HIS A 76 0.46 -11.90 1.70
C HIS A 76 0.08 -13.15 0.90
N GLN A 77 -0.60 -12.98 -0.25
CA GLN A 77 -1.00 -14.10 -1.11
C GLN A 77 0.19 -14.91 -1.64
N VAL A 78 1.29 -14.25 -2.01
CA VAL A 78 2.51 -14.94 -2.50
C VAL A 78 3.43 -15.43 -1.37
N GLY A 79 2.96 -15.43 -0.11
CA GLY A 79 3.70 -15.94 1.04
C GLY A 79 4.93 -15.11 1.44
N GLN A 80 5.08 -13.89 0.92
CA GLN A 80 6.21 -13.00 1.20
C GLN A 80 5.94 -12.13 2.44
N ASN A 81 5.42 -12.69 3.52
CA ASN A 81 5.18 -11.92 4.73
C ASN A 81 6.53 -11.50 5.36
N PRO A 82 6.80 -10.21 5.66
CA PRO A 82 7.91 -9.88 6.54
C PRO A 82 7.71 -10.63 7.86
N ARG A 83 8.61 -11.60 8.12
CA ARG A 83 8.62 -12.36 9.37
C ARG A 83 8.61 -11.37 10.55
N GLY A 84 7.49 -11.31 11.28
CA GLY A 84 7.41 -10.67 12.59
C GLY A 84 6.64 -9.35 12.70
N GLN A 85 6.11 -8.76 11.63
CA GLN A 85 5.19 -7.61 11.75
C GLN A 85 3.74 -8.05 11.57
N GLN A 86 3.23 -8.86 12.51
CA GLN A 86 1.83 -8.65 12.88
C GLN A 86 1.78 -7.22 13.40
N GLY A 87 0.98 -6.35 12.76
CA GLY A 87 0.78 -4.99 13.23
C GLY A 87 0.55 -5.07 14.73
N ARG A 88 1.53 -4.61 15.53
CA ARG A 88 1.37 -4.53 16.98
C ARG A 88 0.40 -3.38 17.19
N LEU A 89 -0.89 -3.66 17.03
CA LEU A 89 -1.94 -2.76 17.46
C LEU A 89 -1.62 -2.49 18.93
N HIS A 90 -1.41 -1.22 19.26
CA HIS A 90 -1.29 -0.83 20.65
C HIS A 90 -2.51 -1.38 21.39
N PRO A 91 -2.39 -1.85 22.65
CA PRO A 91 -3.52 -2.45 23.39
C PRO A 91 -4.84 -1.68 23.34
N HIS A 92 -4.84 -0.37 23.11
CA HIS A 92 -6.06 0.44 22.98
C HIS A 92 -6.71 0.41 21.58
N TRP A 93 -5.99 -0.03 20.55
CA TRP A 93 -6.49 -0.27 19.18
C TRP A 93 -6.87 -1.74 18.95
N GLN A 94 -6.69 -2.60 19.95
CA GLN A 94 -7.28 -3.94 19.94
C GLN A 94 -8.78 -3.79 20.18
N ARG A 95 -9.59 -4.19 19.19
CA ARG A 95 -11.05 -4.09 19.32
C ARG A 95 -11.52 -4.92 20.52
N PRO A 96 -12.36 -4.36 21.42
CA PRO A 96 -13.15 -5.18 22.33
C PRO A 96 -14.06 -6.08 21.50
N GLU A 97 -14.19 -7.35 21.90
CA GLU A 97 -15.19 -8.22 21.27
C GLU A 97 -16.58 -7.59 21.41
N GLY A 98 -17.24 -7.34 20.28
CA GLY A 98 -18.64 -6.90 20.23
C GLY A 98 -18.92 -5.41 19.95
N SER A 99 -17.94 -4.54 19.66
CA SER A 99 -18.27 -3.17 19.26
C SER A 99 -18.65 -3.07 17.77
N GLY A 100 -19.92 -2.74 17.52
CA GLY A 100 -20.51 -2.60 16.21
C GLY A 100 -19.88 -1.51 15.34
N ARG A 101 -20.14 -1.63 14.03
CA ARG A 101 -19.79 -0.68 12.96
C ARG A 101 -20.26 0.73 13.31
N PHE A 102 -19.33 1.66 13.53
CA PHE A 102 -19.56 3.07 13.25
C PHE A 102 -19.00 3.33 11.85
N VAL A 103 -19.83 3.98 11.04
CA VAL A 103 -19.50 4.48 9.70
C VAL A 103 -18.31 5.44 9.72
#